data_AF-H1KDH5-F1
#
_entry.id   AF-H1KDH5-F1
#
_cell.length_a   1.000
_cell.length_b   1.000
_cell.length_c   1.000
_cell.angle_alpha   90.00
_cell.angle_beta   90.00
_cell.angle_gamma   90.00
#
_symmetry.space_group_name_H-M   'P 1'
#
loop_
_entity.id
_entity.type
_entity.pdbx_description
1 polymer ?
#
loop_
_entity_poly.entity_id
_entity_poly.type
_entity_poly.pdbx_seq_one_letter_code
_entity_poly.pdbx_strand_id
1 'polypeptide(L)'
;GRVDAEAVAPRAAAPVAAQIADAVLRLWTVLAPRLEGTPTQAVYEELELPMVPVLARMEAAGVRIDRTVLAELSRDFGATLARLETEIHELGGGPFQIGSPKQIGDVLFGRLGLPGGRRTPSGQWATGATILEELAAAGHALPDRLLDWRRTSKLKSTYADALLSAADRGTDRVHTTFSLAATTTGRLSSSDPGLQNIPIRTEEGRRIRAAFVAAEGHRILSADYSQVELRLLAHIADVPRMREAFAEGVDIHAATASDMFGVPVGAVPGELRRRAKTINFGIVYGISAFGLADRLGIGRQEAAEFIARYFERFPGIHDYVEGTKTFCREHGFVRTLFGRVCHYPGITSGNVSERMGVERQAVNAPIQGTAADIIRRAMIRMEGALADAGLSARMLLQVHDELVFEVAEAECADTARVVSDVMAGAAAPDIDLAVPLVVEARSAENWERAH
;
A
#
# COMPACT_ATOMS: atom_id res chain seq x y z
N GLY A 1 -0.27 20.81 -11.93
CA GLY A 1 0.08 20.78 -13.36
C GLY A 1 1.47 21.31 -13.51
N ARG A 2 2.39 20.54 -14.09
CA ARG A 2 3.74 21.02 -14.43
C ARG A 2 3.56 22.16 -15.45
N VAL A 3 3.95 23.37 -15.07
CA VAL A 3 4.07 24.46 -16.04
C VAL A 3 5.30 24.13 -16.84
N ASP A 4 5.13 23.91 -18.14
CA ASP A 4 6.25 23.71 -19.04
C ASP A 4 7.09 24.99 -19.02
N ALA A 5 8.27 24.93 -18.40
CA ALA A 5 9.13 26.10 -18.20
C ALA A 5 9.57 26.71 -19.54
N GLU A 6 9.53 25.91 -20.62
CA GLU A 6 9.81 26.35 -21.99
C GLU A 6 8.64 27.11 -22.64
N ALA A 7 7.42 27.01 -22.09
CA ALA A 7 6.22 27.64 -22.64
C ALA A 7 5.97 29.07 -22.15
N VAL A 8 6.76 29.58 -21.20
CA VAL A 8 6.57 30.92 -20.60
C VAL A 8 7.86 31.73 -20.68
N ALA A 9 7.80 32.90 -21.34
CA ALA A 9 8.94 33.81 -21.40
C ALA A 9 9.45 34.16 -19.99
N PRO A 10 10.77 34.15 -19.71
CA PRO A 10 11.32 34.34 -18.36
C PRO A 10 10.80 35.59 -17.63
N ARG A 11 10.57 36.70 -18.35
CA ARG A 11 9.98 37.93 -17.78
C ARG A 11 8.54 37.76 -17.30
N ALA A 12 7.76 36.90 -17.96
CA ALA A 12 6.38 36.60 -17.56
C ALA A 12 6.32 35.61 -16.39
N ALA A 13 7.31 34.72 -16.26
CA ALA A 13 7.40 33.76 -15.14
C ALA A 13 7.96 34.38 -13.85
N ALA A 14 8.81 35.41 -13.97
CA ALA A 14 9.52 36.01 -12.84
C ALA A 14 8.62 36.45 -11.66
N PRO A 15 7.47 37.13 -11.86
CA PRO A 15 6.61 37.53 -10.74
C PRO A 15 6.04 36.35 -9.96
N VAL A 16 5.64 35.28 -10.66
CA VAL A 16 5.08 34.07 -10.04
C VAL A 16 6.16 33.34 -9.24
N ALA A 17 7.36 33.16 -9.83
CA ALA A 17 8.49 32.55 -9.15
C ALA A 17 8.91 33.35 -7.90
N ALA A 18 8.97 34.69 -8.01
CA ALA A 18 9.27 35.56 -6.87
C ALA A 18 8.21 35.46 -5.77
N GLN A 19 6.93 35.40 -6.13
CA GLN A 19 5.84 35.23 -5.18
C GLN A 19 5.91 33.88 -4.45
N ILE A 20 6.25 32.80 -5.15
CA ILE A 20 6.44 31.48 -4.53
C ILE A 20 7.62 31.52 -3.56
N ALA A 21 8.76 32.08 -3.97
CA ALA A 21 9.94 32.19 -3.10
C ALA A 21 9.65 33.02 -1.84
N ASP A 22 8.98 34.17 -1.97
CA ASP A 22 8.57 35.01 -0.84
C ASP A 22 7.58 34.28 0.07
N ALA A 23 6.58 33.59 -0.49
CA ALA A 23 5.61 32.81 0.30
C ALA A 23 6.28 31.68 1.08
N VAL A 24 7.20 30.93 0.46
CA VAL A 24 7.96 29.85 1.13
C VAL A 24 8.79 30.42 2.28
N LEU A 25 9.49 31.54 2.06
CA LEU A 25 10.28 32.18 3.13
C LEU A 25 9.40 32.65 4.30
N ARG A 26 8.25 33.29 4.02
CA ARG A 26 7.31 33.74 5.06
C ARG A 26 6.66 32.58 5.82
N LEU A 27 6.39 31.46 5.14
CA LEU A 27 5.90 30.26 5.81
C LEU A 27 6.99 29.65 6.69
N TRP A 28 8.23 29.57 6.20
CA TRP A 28 9.37 29.05 6.94
C TRP A 28 9.60 29.81 8.26
N THR A 29 9.58 31.15 8.22
CA THR A 29 9.79 31.98 9.42
C THR A 29 8.72 31.79 10.50
N VAL A 30 7.54 31.29 10.15
CA VAL A 30 6.45 30.99 11.10
C VAL A 30 6.44 29.52 11.51
N LEU A 31 6.72 28.60 10.59
CA LEU A 31 6.59 27.16 10.83
C LEU A 31 7.83 26.55 11.48
N ALA A 32 9.05 26.97 11.12
CA ALA A 32 10.27 26.42 11.68
C ALA A 32 10.35 26.63 13.21
N PRO A 33 10.07 27.82 13.78
CA PRO A 33 10.07 27.99 15.24
C PRO A 33 8.99 27.17 15.97
N ARG A 34 7.92 26.75 15.28
CA ARG A 34 6.88 25.88 15.85
C ARG A 34 7.28 24.41 15.88
N LEU A 35 8.28 24.04 15.08
CA LEU A 35 8.83 22.70 15.02
C LEU A 35 9.93 22.51 16.07
N GLU A 36 10.69 23.56 16.37
CA GLU A 36 11.77 23.55 17.36
C GLU A 36 11.31 23.00 18.72
N GLY A 37 12.08 22.05 19.26
CA GLY A 37 11.83 21.41 20.57
C GLY A 37 10.64 20.45 20.57
N THR A 38 9.98 20.21 19.43
CA THR A 38 8.91 19.20 19.33
C THR A 38 9.48 17.81 19.04
N PRO A 39 8.81 16.72 19.46
CA PRO A 39 9.19 15.37 19.06
C PRO A 39 9.21 15.14 17.53
N THR A 40 8.52 15.98 16.77
CA THR A 40 8.48 15.93 15.30
C THR A 40 9.66 16.63 14.62
N GLN A 41 10.49 17.36 15.35
CA GLN A 41 11.66 18.03 14.78
C GLN A 41 12.63 17.02 14.16
N ALA A 42 12.99 15.96 14.92
CA ALA A 42 13.86 14.91 14.42
C ALA A 42 13.27 14.21 13.19
N VAL A 43 11.96 13.95 13.16
CA VAL A 43 11.29 13.40 11.96
C VAL A 43 11.48 14.30 10.75
N TYR A 44 11.31 15.61 10.90
CA TYR A 44 11.49 16.53 9.79
C TYR A 44 12.96 16.61 9.32
N GLU A 45 13.89 16.78 10.26
CA GLU A 45 15.31 17.03 9.97
C GLU A 45 16.05 15.77 9.50
N GLU A 46 15.74 14.62 10.09
CA GLU A 46 16.44 13.36 9.86
C GLU A 46 15.70 12.42 8.91
N LEU A 47 14.39 12.60 8.70
CA LEU A 47 13.59 11.79 7.77
C LEU A 47 13.06 12.59 6.58
N GLU A 48 12.26 13.64 6.80
CA GLU A 48 11.57 14.32 5.68
C GLU A 48 12.54 15.07 4.76
N LEU A 49 13.43 15.88 5.31
CA LEU A 49 14.38 16.68 4.53
C LEU A 49 15.37 15.82 3.73
N PRO A 50 16.03 14.80 4.31
CA PRO A 50 16.99 13.98 3.56
C PRO A 50 16.33 13.10 2.49
N MET A 51 15.03 12.83 2.60
CA MET A 51 14.29 12.09 1.57
C MET A 51 14.13 12.86 0.26
N VAL A 52 14.09 14.20 0.28
CA VAL A 52 13.91 15.02 -0.93
C VAL A 52 14.93 14.69 -2.03
N PRO A 53 16.25 14.71 -1.78
CA PRO A 53 17.23 14.37 -2.80
C PRO A 53 17.19 12.88 -3.20
N VAL A 54 16.83 11.97 -2.29
CA VAL A 54 16.69 10.54 -2.59
C VAL A 54 15.55 10.31 -3.58
N LEU A 55 14.37 10.87 -3.30
CA LEU A 55 13.22 10.78 -4.20
C LEU A 55 13.52 11.45 -5.54
N ALA A 56 14.14 12.63 -5.56
CA ALA A 56 14.50 13.30 -6.80
C ALA A 56 15.39 12.43 -7.71
N ARG A 57 16.37 11.71 -7.13
CA ARG A 57 17.21 10.76 -7.89
C ARG A 57 16.44 9.53 -8.35
N MET A 58 15.58 8.96 -7.52
CA MET A 58 14.73 7.81 -7.90
C MET A 58 13.78 8.18 -9.03
N GLU A 59 13.10 9.31 -8.92
CA GLU A 59 12.20 9.84 -9.95
C GLU A 59 12.95 10.12 -11.25
N ALA A 60 14.13 10.74 -11.18
CA ALA A 60 14.97 11.01 -12.36
C ALA A 60 15.52 9.72 -12.99
N ALA A 61 15.85 8.71 -12.18
CA ALA A 61 16.25 7.41 -12.69
C ALA A 61 15.10 6.74 -13.44
N GLY A 62 13.89 6.76 -12.88
CA GLY A 62 12.72 6.07 -13.45
C GLY A 62 12.91 4.55 -13.50
N VAL A 63 11.90 3.82 -13.97
CA VAL A 63 11.95 2.36 -14.15
C VAL A 63 11.72 2.01 -15.61
N ARG A 64 12.54 1.12 -16.18
CA ARG A 64 12.41 0.70 -17.58
C ARG A 64 11.23 -0.28 -17.74
N ILE A 65 10.50 -0.12 -18.84
CA ILE A 65 9.41 -1.01 -19.23
C ILE A 65 9.66 -1.67 -20.59
N ASP A 66 9.10 -2.86 -20.79
CA ASP A 66 8.98 -3.51 -22.08
C ASP A 66 7.68 -3.04 -22.76
N ARG A 67 7.84 -2.15 -23.76
CA ARG A 67 6.72 -1.61 -24.54
C ARG A 67 5.98 -2.68 -25.33
N THR A 68 6.67 -3.72 -25.80
CA THR A 68 6.06 -4.78 -26.61
C THR A 68 5.10 -5.60 -25.75
N VAL A 69 5.56 -6.01 -24.57
CA VAL A 69 4.73 -6.75 -23.60
C VAL A 69 3.52 -5.94 -23.18
N LEU A 70 3.67 -4.63 -22.90
CA LEU A 70 2.52 -3.79 -22.52
C LEU A 70 1.55 -3.55 -23.69
N ALA A 71 2.04 -3.43 -24.91
CA ALA A 71 1.18 -3.27 -26.09
C ALA A 71 0.38 -4.54 -26.39
N GLU A 72 0.96 -5.72 -26.19
CA GLU A 72 0.27 -7.00 -26.23
C GLU A 72 -0.81 -7.10 -25.15
N LEU A 73 -0.47 -6.77 -23.90
CA LEU A 73 -1.42 -6.75 -22.79
C LEU A 73 -2.59 -5.80 -23.06
N SER A 74 -2.32 -4.60 -23.58
CA SER A 74 -3.38 -3.65 -23.94
C SER A 74 -4.35 -4.23 -24.97
N ARG A 75 -3.84 -4.94 -26.00
CA ARG A 75 -4.68 -5.60 -27.01
C ARG A 75 -5.50 -6.73 -26.41
N ASP A 76 -4.91 -7.58 -25.59
CA ASP A 76 -5.59 -8.69 -24.91
C ASP A 76 -6.72 -8.20 -24.00
N PHE A 77 -6.45 -7.17 -23.19
CA PHE A 77 -7.45 -6.55 -22.34
C PHE A 77 -8.55 -5.88 -23.16
N GLY A 78 -8.21 -5.25 -24.29
CA GLY A 78 -9.19 -4.69 -25.21
C GLY A 78 -10.16 -5.73 -25.76
N ALA A 79 -9.64 -6.87 -26.22
CA ALA A 79 -10.47 -7.99 -26.69
C ALA A 79 -11.35 -8.56 -25.57
N THR A 80 -10.80 -8.70 -24.36
CA THR A 80 -11.54 -9.18 -23.19
C THR A 80 -12.67 -8.23 -22.81
N LEU A 81 -12.43 -6.91 -22.84
CA LEU A 81 -13.44 -5.89 -22.54
C LEU A 81 -14.59 -5.92 -23.56
N ALA A 82 -14.30 -6.07 -24.85
CA ALA A 82 -15.33 -6.17 -25.88
C ALA A 82 -16.23 -7.40 -25.69
N ARG A 83 -15.64 -8.54 -25.30
CA ARG A 83 -16.39 -9.76 -24.96
C ARG A 83 -17.27 -9.54 -23.73
N LEU A 84 -16.70 -9.03 -22.64
CA LEU A 84 -17.44 -8.74 -21.40
C LEU A 84 -18.57 -7.74 -21.64
N GLU A 85 -18.35 -6.72 -22.48
CA GLU A 85 -19.38 -5.74 -22.83
C GLU A 85 -20.58 -6.39 -23.53
N THR A 86 -20.32 -7.30 -24.46
CA THR A 86 -21.38 -8.07 -25.14
C THR A 86 -22.19 -8.90 -24.13
N GLU A 87 -21.51 -9.66 -23.27
CA GLU A 87 -22.14 -10.50 -22.24
C GLU A 87 -22.93 -9.64 -21.22
N ILE A 88 -22.40 -8.48 -20.83
CA ILE A 88 -23.04 -7.54 -19.91
C ILE A 88 -24.32 -6.96 -20.52
N HIS A 89 -24.30 -6.59 -21.81
CA HIS A 89 -25.48 -6.08 -22.50
C HIS A 89 -26.56 -7.17 -22.66
N GLU A 90 -26.17 -8.41 -22.95
CA GLU A 90 -27.09 -9.56 -23.00
C GLU A 90 -27.75 -9.81 -21.65
N LEU A 91 -26.96 -9.92 -20.58
CA LEU A 91 -27.47 -10.14 -19.22
C LEU A 91 -28.26 -8.94 -18.67
N GLY A 92 -27.92 -7.73 -19.09
CA GLY A 92 -28.57 -6.49 -18.70
C GLY A 92 -29.86 -6.17 -19.47
N GLY A 93 -30.23 -7.00 -20.46
CA GLY A 93 -31.44 -6.79 -21.27
C GLY A 93 -31.35 -5.60 -22.22
N GLY A 94 -30.18 -5.36 -22.80
CA GLY A 94 -29.94 -4.33 -23.83
C GLY A 94 -28.78 -3.38 -23.51
N PRO A 95 -28.44 -2.47 -24.45
CA PRO A 95 -27.28 -1.61 -24.34
C PRO A 95 -27.41 -0.57 -23.23
N PHE A 96 -26.31 -0.32 -22.52
CA PHE A 96 -26.15 0.76 -21.57
C PHE A 96 -24.65 1.09 -21.39
N GLN A 97 -24.36 2.25 -20.83
CA GLN A 97 -22.98 2.68 -20.57
C GLN A 97 -22.43 1.98 -19.32
N ILE A 98 -21.61 0.94 -19.53
CA ILE A 98 -21.02 0.12 -18.47
C ILE A 98 -20.10 0.94 -17.56
N GLY A 99 -19.46 2.00 -18.08
CA GLY A 99 -18.66 2.92 -17.28
C GLY A 99 -19.47 3.85 -16.35
N SER A 100 -20.81 3.87 -16.44
CA SER A 100 -21.67 4.78 -15.68
C SER A 100 -22.30 4.08 -14.46
N PRO A 101 -21.89 4.42 -13.22
CA PRO A 101 -22.48 3.85 -12.00
C PRO A 101 -24.01 4.02 -11.93
N LYS A 102 -24.52 5.14 -12.47
CA LYS A 102 -25.94 5.43 -12.55
C LYS A 102 -26.67 4.42 -13.43
N GLN A 103 -26.21 4.22 -14.68
CA GLN A 103 -26.87 3.30 -15.60
C GLN A 103 -26.77 1.84 -15.13
N ILE A 104 -25.62 1.44 -14.56
CA ILE A 104 -25.49 0.12 -13.92
C ILE A 104 -26.56 -0.05 -12.84
N GLY A 105 -26.71 0.95 -11.96
CA GLY A 105 -27.68 0.90 -10.87
C GLY A 105 -29.12 0.83 -11.37
N ASP A 106 -29.46 1.60 -12.39
CA ASP A 106 -30.77 1.58 -13.03
C ASP A 106 -31.06 0.21 -13.68
N VAL A 107 -30.06 -0.46 -14.26
CA VAL A 107 -30.20 -1.82 -14.81
C VAL A 107 -30.37 -2.85 -13.69
N LEU A 108 -29.48 -2.86 -12.69
CA LEU A 108 -29.50 -3.87 -11.62
C LEU A 108 -30.78 -3.78 -10.77
N PHE A 109 -31.11 -2.59 -10.29
CA PHE A 109 -32.18 -2.41 -9.29
C PHE A 109 -33.49 -1.92 -9.90
N GLY A 110 -33.44 -1.24 -11.05
CA GLY A 110 -34.62 -0.79 -11.77
C GLY A 110 -35.15 -1.86 -12.72
N ARG A 111 -34.37 -2.19 -13.75
CA ARG A 111 -34.80 -3.11 -14.84
C ARG A 111 -34.87 -4.57 -14.37
N LEU A 112 -33.82 -5.07 -13.74
CA LEU A 112 -33.73 -6.46 -13.29
C LEU A 112 -34.34 -6.69 -11.90
N GLY A 113 -34.61 -5.60 -11.17
CA GLY A 113 -35.26 -5.67 -9.86
C GLY A 113 -34.48 -6.47 -8.81
N LEU A 114 -33.14 -6.49 -8.90
CA LEU A 114 -32.31 -7.24 -7.94
C LEU A 114 -32.48 -6.68 -6.51
N PRO A 115 -32.40 -7.53 -5.48
CA PRO A 115 -32.53 -7.09 -4.09
C PRO A 115 -31.29 -6.28 -3.63
N GLY A 116 -31.40 -5.57 -2.51
CA GLY A 116 -30.23 -4.95 -1.85
C GLY A 116 -29.82 -3.55 -2.36
N GLY A 117 -30.59 -2.95 -3.28
CA GLY A 117 -30.34 -1.59 -3.76
C GLY A 117 -30.38 -0.55 -2.63
N ARG A 118 -29.30 0.22 -2.46
CA ARG A 118 -29.23 1.38 -1.57
C ARG A 118 -29.04 2.65 -2.39
N ARG A 119 -29.59 3.77 -1.95
CA ARG A 119 -29.35 5.07 -2.58
C ARG A 119 -28.22 5.83 -1.89
N THR A 120 -27.37 6.47 -2.68
CA THR A 120 -26.39 7.44 -2.20
C THR A 120 -27.10 8.72 -1.74
N PRO A 121 -26.42 9.63 -0.99
CA PRO A 121 -26.98 10.95 -0.68
C PRO A 121 -27.40 11.76 -1.91
N SER A 122 -26.78 11.52 -3.06
CA SER A 122 -27.14 12.10 -4.36
C SER A 122 -28.36 11.46 -5.04
N GLY A 123 -29.01 10.49 -4.39
CA GLY A 123 -30.22 9.81 -4.86
C GLY A 123 -29.97 8.71 -5.91
N GLN A 124 -28.74 8.46 -6.32
CA GLN A 124 -28.38 7.41 -7.27
C GLN A 124 -28.29 6.04 -6.58
N TRP A 125 -28.51 4.95 -7.30
CA TRP A 125 -28.24 3.62 -6.77
C TRP A 125 -26.75 3.43 -6.52
N ALA A 126 -26.40 2.90 -5.34
CA ALA A 126 -25.04 2.55 -5.00
C ALA A 126 -24.63 1.26 -5.73
N THR A 127 -23.52 1.33 -6.48
CA THR A 127 -22.98 0.20 -7.25
C THR A 127 -21.50 -0.02 -6.93
N GLY A 128 -21.13 0.17 -5.66
CA GLY A 128 -19.78 -0.10 -5.17
C GLY A 128 -19.40 -1.58 -5.29
N ALA A 129 -18.10 -1.88 -5.24
CA ALA A 129 -17.60 -3.26 -5.38
C ALA A 129 -18.29 -4.24 -4.42
N THR A 130 -18.41 -3.89 -3.15
CA THR A 130 -19.08 -4.73 -2.13
C THR A 130 -20.51 -5.11 -2.50
N ILE A 131 -21.30 -4.18 -3.03
CA ILE A 131 -22.69 -4.48 -3.44
C ILE A 131 -22.70 -5.44 -4.62
N LEU A 132 -21.79 -5.26 -5.59
CA LEU A 132 -21.68 -6.17 -6.72
C LEU A 132 -21.18 -7.56 -6.30
N GLU A 133 -20.24 -7.62 -5.35
CA GLU A 133 -19.71 -8.87 -4.79
C GLU A 133 -20.78 -9.64 -4.03
N GLU A 134 -21.59 -8.96 -3.20
CA GLU A 134 -22.74 -9.56 -2.51
C GLU A 134 -23.75 -10.15 -3.50
N LEU A 135 -24.08 -9.40 -4.56
CA LEU A 135 -25.01 -9.88 -5.59
C LEU A 135 -24.42 -11.04 -6.41
N ALA A 136 -23.12 -11.00 -6.72
CA ALA A 136 -22.43 -12.10 -7.39
C ALA A 136 -22.43 -13.36 -6.52
N ALA A 137 -22.14 -13.23 -5.22
CA ALA A 137 -22.20 -14.32 -4.25
C ALA A 137 -23.62 -14.89 -4.08
N ALA A 138 -24.66 -14.05 -4.24
CA ALA A 138 -26.05 -14.48 -4.29
C ALA A 138 -26.44 -15.20 -5.60
N GLY A 139 -25.50 -15.37 -6.54
CA GLY A 139 -25.68 -16.12 -7.79
C GLY A 139 -26.08 -15.27 -9.00
N HIS A 140 -26.02 -13.94 -8.91
CA HIS A 140 -26.34 -13.08 -10.05
C HIS A 140 -25.13 -12.91 -10.99
N ALA A 141 -25.28 -13.38 -12.23
CA ALA A 141 -24.19 -13.37 -13.22
C ALA A 141 -23.77 -11.96 -13.70
N LEU A 142 -24.70 -11.02 -13.82
CA LEU A 142 -24.39 -9.67 -14.30
C LEU A 142 -23.41 -8.91 -13.38
N PRO A 143 -23.62 -8.84 -12.06
CA PRO A 143 -22.64 -8.28 -11.12
C PRO A 143 -21.24 -8.86 -11.22
N ASP A 144 -21.11 -10.17 -11.42
CA ASP A 144 -19.84 -10.86 -11.60
C ASP A 144 -19.10 -10.35 -12.84
N ARG A 145 -19.78 -10.30 -14.00
CA ARG A 145 -19.20 -9.75 -15.24
C ARG A 145 -18.88 -8.26 -15.14
N LEU A 146 -19.67 -7.49 -14.40
CA LEU A 146 -19.39 -6.07 -14.13
C LEU A 146 -18.11 -5.89 -13.29
N LEU A 147 -17.87 -6.76 -12.31
CA LEU A 147 -16.64 -6.76 -11.50
C LEU A 147 -15.43 -7.08 -12.37
N ASP A 148 -15.53 -8.11 -13.22
CA ASP A 148 -14.47 -8.46 -14.18
C ASP A 148 -14.19 -7.30 -15.14
N TRP A 149 -15.23 -6.70 -15.73
CA TRP A 149 -15.07 -5.56 -16.64
C TRP A 149 -14.38 -4.39 -15.95
N ARG A 150 -14.76 -4.04 -14.72
CA ARG A 150 -14.11 -2.96 -13.94
C ARG A 150 -12.64 -3.27 -13.67
N ARG A 151 -12.33 -4.52 -13.33
CA ARG A 151 -10.95 -4.97 -13.09
C ARG A 151 -10.12 -4.86 -14.36
N THR A 152 -10.57 -5.45 -15.46
CA THR A 152 -9.86 -5.42 -16.75
C THR A 152 -9.75 -4.01 -17.32
N SER A 153 -10.80 -3.20 -17.19
CA SER A 153 -10.79 -1.80 -17.63
C SER A 153 -9.75 -0.98 -16.88
N LYS A 154 -9.66 -1.15 -15.55
CA LYS A 154 -8.61 -0.52 -14.74
C LYS A 154 -7.22 -1.03 -15.13
N LEU A 155 -7.05 -2.35 -15.34
CA LEU A 155 -5.77 -2.93 -15.75
C LEU A 155 -5.26 -2.33 -17.06
N LYS A 156 -6.16 -2.20 -18.05
CA LYS A 156 -5.85 -1.59 -19.34
C LYS A 156 -5.55 -0.11 -19.22
N SER A 157 -6.47 0.67 -18.66
CA SER A 157 -6.38 2.13 -18.67
C SER A 157 -5.30 2.68 -17.74
N THR A 158 -5.18 2.11 -16.53
CA THR A 158 -4.31 2.65 -15.47
C THR A 158 -2.88 2.12 -15.55
N TYR A 159 -2.69 0.92 -16.12
CA TYR A 159 -1.37 0.30 -16.19
C TYR A 159 -0.93 0.14 -17.64
N ALA A 160 -1.60 -0.68 -18.47
CA ALA A 160 -1.09 -0.94 -19.82
C ALA A 160 -0.95 0.33 -20.68
N ASP A 161 -2.05 1.05 -20.91
CA ASP A 161 -2.06 2.24 -21.77
C ASP A 161 -1.32 3.43 -21.12
N ALA A 162 -1.54 3.66 -19.82
CA ALA A 162 -0.93 4.78 -19.11
C ALA A 162 0.60 4.63 -19.00
N LEU A 163 1.12 3.42 -18.75
CA LEU A 163 2.58 3.19 -18.71
C LEU A 163 3.20 3.39 -20.10
N LEU A 164 2.56 2.89 -21.16
CA LEU A 164 3.01 3.11 -22.53
C LEU A 164 3.06 4.60 -22.90
N SER A 165 2.04 5.35 -22.48
CA SER A 165 1.96 6.79 -22.71
C SER A 165 2.93 7.60 -21.87
N ALA A 166 3.22 7.16 -20.64
CA ALA A 166 4.09 7.85 -19.70
C ALA A 166 5.59 7.57 -19.92
N ALA A 167 5.94 6.51 -20.65
CA ALA A 167 7.33 6.17 -20.88
C ALA A 167 8.01 7.15 -21.85
N ASP A 168 9.20 7.58 -21.46
CA ASP A 168 10.04 8.47 -22.25
C ASP A 168 10.45 7.84 -23.59
N ARG A 169 10.47 8.68 -24.62
CA ARG A 169 10.90 8.28 -25.96
C ARG A 169 12.42 8.19 -25.99
N GLY A 170 12.95 6.97 -26.07
CA GLY A 170 14.38 6.69 -26.22
C GLY A 170 15.00 5.90 -25.07
N THR A 171 14.45 6.01 -23.85
CA THR A 171 14.91 5.25 -22.68
C THR A 171 13.94 4.14 -22.27
N ASP A 172 12.69 4.22 -22.71
CA ASP A 172 11.58 3.38 -22.27
C ASP A 172 11.41 3.38 -20.74
N ARG A 173 11.81 4.47 -20.08
CA ARG A 173 11.67 4.64 -18.64
C ARG A 173 10.42 5.42 -18.29
N VAL A 174 9.76 4.97 -17.24
CA VAL A 174 8.60 5.61 -16.62
C VAL A 174 9.06 6.31 -15.35
N HIS A 175 8.69 7.58 -15.22
CA HIS A 175 9.09 8.45 -14.12
C HIS A 175 7.88 8.75 -13.23
N THR A 176 7.62 7.87 -12.27
CA THR A 176 6.57 8.10 -11.25
C THR A 176 6.93 9.32 -10.40
N THR A 177 5.91 9.99 -9.84
CA THR A 177 6.07 11.03 -8.83
C THR A 177 5.73 10.47 -7.45
N PHE A 178 6.64 10.58 -6.49
CA PHE A 178 6.43 10.21 -5.09
C PHE A 178 6.00 11.42 -4.27
N SER A 179 4.81 11.35 -3.68
CA SER A 179 4.32 12.41 -2.79
C SER A 179 4.75 12.13 -1.35
N LEU A 180 5.71 12.92 -0.86
CA LEU A 180 6.26 12.82 0.50
C LEU A 180 5.24 13.21 1.59
N ALA A 181 4.41 14.23 1.32
CA ALA A 181 3.47 14.84 2.26
C ALA A 181 1.99 14.60 1.89
N ALA A 182 1.63 13.38 1.49
CA ALA A 182 0.26 13.04 1.04
C ALA A 182 -0.52 12.15 2.02
N THR A 183 0.14 11.32 2.83
CA THR A 183 -0.55 10.37 3.71
C THR A 183 -0.36 10.73 5.18
N THR A 184 -1.38 10.48 6.01
CA THR A 184 -1.33 10.76 7.45
C THR A 184 -0.25 9.96 8.17
N THR A 185 0.00 8.72 7.73
CA THR A 185 0.95 7.81 8.40
C THR A 185 2.39 7.98 7.93
N GLY A 186 2.66 8.87 6.96
CA GLY A 186 4.00 9.04 6.39
C GLY A 186 4.38 7.98 5.35
N ARG A 187 3.45 7.13 4.89
CA ARG A 187 3.70 6.33 3.69
C ARG A 187 3.88 7.23 2.47
N LEU A 188 4.83 6.88 1.61
CA LEU A 188 4.89 7.46 0.27
C LEU A 188 3.65 7.05 -0.51
N SER A 189 3.19 7.93 -1.39
CA SER A 189 2.22 7.58 -2.43
C SER A 189 2.80 7.91 -3.79
N SER A 190 2.44 7.13 -4.81
CA SER A 190 2.92 7.32 -6.18
C SER A 190 1.81 7.78 -7.11
N SER A 191 2.08 8.74 -7.99
CA SER A 191 1.19 9.17 -9.08
C SER A 191 1.96 9.38 -10.38
N ASP A 192 1.22 9.43 -11.49
CA ASP A 192 1.73 9.79 -12.82
C ASP A 192 2.95 8.99 -13.30
N PRO A 193 2.87 7.63 -13.37
CA PRO A 193 1.73 6.77 -13.05
C PRO A 193 1.81 6.17 -11.64
N GLY A 194 0.67 5.74 -11.09
CA GLY A 194 0.60 5.16 -9.74
C GLY A 194 1.13 3.72 -9.67
N LEU A 195 2.43 3.56 -9.41
CA LEU A 195 3.12 2.26 -9.40
C LEU A 195 2.92 1.42 -8.12
N GLN A 196 2.55 2.03 -6.99
CA GLN A 196 2.34 1.30 -5.74
C GLN A 196 1.09 0.39 -5.74
N ASN A 197 0.16 0.59 -6.67
CA ASN A 197 -1.13 -0.10 -6.66
C ASN A 197 -1.23 -1.24 -7.68
N ILE A 198 -0.13 -1.61 -8.34
CA ILE A 198 -0.14 -2.68 -9.35
C ILE A 198 -0.48 -4.01 -8.68
N PRO A 199 -1.58 -4.69 -9.09
CA PRO A 199 -1.99 -5.95 -8.46
C PRO A 199 -0.88 -7.01 -8.53
N ILE A 200 -0.68 -7.69 -7.41
CA ILE A 200 0.35 -8.74 -7.26
C ILE A 200 -0.21 -10.16 -7.34
N ARG A 201 -1.48 -10.32 -6.96
CA ARG A 201 -2.09 -11.65 -6.75
C ARG A 201 -2.87 -12.18 -7.94
N THR A 202 -3.11 -11.34 -8.94
CA THR A 202 -3.83 -11.74 -10.15
C THR A 202 -2.84 -12.00 -11.27
N GLU A 203 -3.16 -12.95 -12.15
CA GLU A 203 -2.32 -13.29 -13.29
C GLU A 203 -2.07 -12.06 -14.17
N GLU A 204 -3.09 -11.25 -14.42
CA GLU A 204 -2.97 -10.02 -15.20
C GLU A 204 -2.04 -8.99 -14.54
N GLY A 205 -2.07 -8.92 -13.21
CA GLY A 205 -1.21 -8.03 -12.44
C GLY A 205 0.25 -8.48 -12.49
N ARG A 206 0.50 -9.79 -12.40
CA ARG A 206 1.82 -10.39 -12.60
C ARG A 206 2.36 -10.13 -13.99
N ARG A 207 1.53 -10.30 -15.03
CA ARG A 207 1.91 -9.96 -16.41
C ARG A 207 2.29 -8.49 -16.57
N ILE A 208 1.60 -7.56 -15.89
CA ILE A 208 1.99 -6.14 -15.88
C ILE A 208 3.33 -5.94 -15.17
N ARG A 209 3.56 -6.58 -14.01
CA ARG A 209 4.85 -6.50 -13.28
C ARG A 209 6.01 -7.08 -14.10
N ALA A 210 5.77 -8.13 -14.87
CA ALA A 210 6.76 -8.73 -15.76
C ALA A 210 7.23 -7.78 -16.87
N ALA A 211 6.44 -6.74 -17.19
CA ALA A 211 6.85 -5.72 -18.13
C ALA A 211 7.83 -4.69 -17.55
N PHE A 212 8.07 -4.66 -16.24
CA PHE A 212 9.11 -3.83 -15.64
C PHE A 212 10.42 -4.61 -15.66
N VAL A 213 11.35 -4.16 -16.50
CA VAL A 213 12.56 -4.92 -16.86
C VAL A 213 13.82 -4.13 -16.54
N ALA A 214 14.93 -4.83 -16.34
CA ALA A 214 16.23 -4.19 -16.20
C ALA A 214 16.80 -3.72 -17.56
N ALA A 215 17.76 -2.80 -17.52
CA ALA A 215 18.61 -2.53 -18.67
C ALA A 215 19.49 -3.73 -19.05
N GLU A 216 20.05 -3.72 -20.26
CA GLU A 216 20.98 -4.76 -20.70
C GLU A 216 22.20 -4.83 -19.77
N GLY A 217 22.66 -6.04 -19.46
CA GLY A 217 23.73 -6.28 -18.48
C GLY A 217 23.34 -6.04 -17.02
N HIS A 218 22.06 -5.75 -16.75
CA HIS A 218 21.53 -5.52 -15.41
C HIS A 218 20.41 -6.51 -15.05
N ARG A 219 20.08 -6.55 -13.77
CA ARG A 219 18.96 -7.29 -13.17
C ARG A 219 18.14 -6.34 -12.32
N ILE A 220 16.86 -6.67 -12.14
CA ILE A 220 16.02 -6.08 -11.12
C ILE A 220 16.30 -6.82 -9.82
N LEU A 221 16.67 -6.09 -8.77
CA LEU A 221 16.73 -6.61 -7.40
C LEU A 221 15.52 -6.08 -6.64
N SER A 222 14.74 -6.97 -6.04
CA SER A 222 13.67 -6.63 -5.10
C SER A 222 14.11 -7.00 -3.69
N ALA A 223 13.98 -6.08 -2.74
CA ALA A 223 14.23 -6.32 -1.33
C ALA A 223 13.00 -5.91 -0.51
N ASP A 224 12.36 -6.87 0.17
CA ASP A 224 11.11 -6.68 0.91
C ASP A 224 11.27 -7.04 2.40
N TYR A 225 10.65 -6.26 3.29
CA TYR A 225 10.63 -6.63 4.70
C TYR A 225 9.65 -7.78 4.97
N SER A 226 10.18 -8.88 5.50
CA SER A 226 9.37 -10.02 5.88
C SER A 226 8.52 -9.72 7.14
N GLN A 227 7.25 -9.39 6.91
CA GLN A 227 6.21 -9.19 7.94
C GLN A 227 6.52 -8.02 8.91
N VAL A 228 7.03 -6.90 8.40
CA VAL A 228 7.44 -5.73 9.21
C VAL A 228 6.36 -5.27 10.18
N GLU A 229 5.09 -5.19 9.76
CA GLU A 229 3.99 -4.70 10.61
C GLU A 229 3.73 -5.61 11.82
N LEU A 230 3.88 -6.93 11.68
CA LEU A 230 3.71 -7.86 12.80
C LEU A 230 4.91 -7.84 13.75
N ARG A 231 6.14 -7.69 13.22
CA ARG A 231 7.34 -7.51 14.05
C ARG A 231 7.24 -6.23 14.88
N LEU A 232 6.77 -5.15 14.27
CA LEU A 232 6.51 -3.87 14.94
C LEU A 232 5.38 -3.99 15.96
N LEU A 233 4.30 -4.71 15.65
CA LEU A 233 3.25 -4.99 16.64
C LEU A 233 3.83 -5.73 17.85
N ALA A 234 4.63 -6.78 17.66
CA ALA A 234 5.24 -7.53 18.75
C ALA A 234 6.14 -6.66 19.65
N HIS A 235 6.78 -5.64 19.06
CA HIS A 235 7.56 -4.65 19.78
C HIS A 235 6.67 -3.64 20.52
N ILE A 236 5.83 -2.90 19.78
CA ILE A 236 5.01 -1.76 20.26
C ILE A 236 3.98 -2.21 21.30
N ALA A 237 3.31 -3.34 21.07
CA ALA A 237 2.28 -3.86 21.95
C ALA A 237 2.83 -4.80 23.04
N ASP A 238 4.16 -4.88 23.19
CA ASP A 238 4.87 -5.76 24.12
C ASP A 238 4.27 -7.16 24.22
N VAL A 239 4.44 -7.96 23.15
CA VAL A 239 3.81 -9.28 23.02
C VAL A 239 4.89 -10.38 23.08
N PRO A 240 5.37 -10.80 24.28
CA PRO A 240 6.47 -11.76 24.43
C PRO A 240 6.33 -13.00 23.56
N ARG A 241 5.13 -13.59 23.53
CA ARG A 241 4.89 -14.81 22.78
C ARG A 241 4.97 -14.63 21.25
N MET A 242 4.69 -13.42 20.74
CA MET A 242 4.92 -13.11 19.33
C MET A 242 6.41 -12.92 19.05
N ARG A 243 7.17 -12.36 20.01
CA ARG A 243 8.63 -12.23 19.92
C ARG A 243 9.31 -13.60 19.90
N GLU A 244 8.90 -14.51 20.80
CA GLU A 244 9.35 -15.92 20.82
C GLU A 244 9.06 -16.61 19.49
N ALA A 245 7.82 -16.50 18.97
CA ALA A 245 7.46 -17.09 17.70
C ALA A 245 8.35 -16.59 16.54
N PHE A 246 8.66 -15.29 16.49
CA PHE A 246 9.59 -14.75 15.50
C PHE A 246 11.03 -15.24 15.69
N ALA A 247 11.49 -15.38 16.93
CA ALA A 247 12.83 -15.89 17.24
C ALA A 247 13.00 -17.36 16.83
N GLU A 248 11.92 -18.15 16.92
CA GLU A 248 11.87 -19.56 16.51
C GLU A 248 11.59 -19.75 15.00
N GLY A 249 11.39 -18.67 14.25
CA GLY A 249 11.04 -18.74 12.83
C GLY A 249 9.63 -19.28 12.56
N VAL A 250 8.74 -19.22 13.55
CA VAL A 250 7.36 -19.68 13.44
C VAL A 250 6.54 -18.70 12.60
N ASP A 251 5.82 -19.25 11.62
CA ASP A 251 4.85 -18.48 10.84
C ASP A 251 3.60 -18.19 11.69
N ILE A 252 3.48 -16.96 12.17
CA ILE A 252 2.37 -16.52 13.02
C ILE A 252 1.02 -16.68 12.31
N HIS A 253 0.95 -16.48 10.99
CA HIS A 253 -0.30 -16.66 10.26
C HIS A 253 -0.70 -18.13 10.17
N ALA A 254 0.25 -19.03 9.96
CA ALA A 254 0.01 -20.47 10.00
C ALA A 254 -0.34 -20.94 11.41
N ALA A 255 0.32 -20.41 12.45
CA ALA A 255 -0.01 -20.68 13.84
C ALA A 255 -1.44 -20.25 14.18
N THR A 256 -1.85 -19.04 13.77
CA THR A 256 -3.24 -18.60 13.96
C THR A 256 -4.21 -19.45 13.14
N ALA A 257 -3.90 -19.76 11.89
CA ALA A 257 -4.74 -20.64 11.07
C ALA A 257 -4.93 -22.03 11.71
N SER A 258 -3.87 -22.58 12.29
CA SER A 258 -3.90 -23.84 13.02
C SER A 258 -4.87 -23.79 14.20
N ASP A 259 -4.76 -22.74 15.02
CA ASP A 259 -5.66 -22.52 16.15
C ASP A 259 -7.11 -22.26 15.71
N MET A 260 -7.29 -21.59 14.57
CA MET A 260 -8.61 -21.26 14.00
C MET A 260 -9.35 -22.46 13.42
N PHE A 261 -8.65 -23.27 12.65
CA PHE A 261 -9.26 -24.28 11.79
C PHE A 261 -8.93 -25.71 12.26
N GLY A 262 -8.20 -25.87 13.36
CA GLY A 262 -7.85 -27.17 13.94
C GLY A 262 -6.89 -27.99 13.08
N VAL A 263 -6.09 -27.33 12.23
CA VAL A 263 -5.14 -27.98 11.30
C VAL A 263 -3.72 -27.82 11.82
N PRO A 264 -2.86 -28.86 11.89
CA PRO A 264 -1.48 -28.69 12.34
C PRO A 264 -0.72 -27.61 11.56
N VAL A 265 0.08 -26.79 12.25
CA VAL A 265 0.80 -25.62 11.67
C VAL A 265 1.53 -25.96 10.36
N GLY A 266 2.27 -27.08 10.31
CA GLY A 266 3.01 -27.50 9.12
C GLY A 266 2.14 -28.05 7.97
N ALA A 267 0.85 -28.29 8.22
CA ALA A 267 -0.12 -28.81 7.26
C ALA A 267 -1.18 -27.77 6.85
N VAL A 268 -1.05 -26.51 7.30
CA VAL A 268 -1.99 -25.44 6.94
C VAL A 268 -1.91 -25.15 5.44
N PRO A 269 -2.99 -25.36 4.67
CA PRO A 269 -3.05 -24.98 3.27
C PRO A 269 -2.82 -23.48 3.07
N GLY A 270 -2.17 -23.09 1.97
CA GLY A 270 -1.86 -21.69 1.68
C GLY A 270 -3.08 -20.77 1.65
N GLU A 271 -4.24 -21.28 1.25
CA GLU A 271 -5.52 -20.56 1.30
C GLU A 271 -5.97 -20.26 2.75
N LEU A 272 -5.91 -21.25 3.64
CA LEU A 272 -6.26 -21.06 5.05
C LEU A 272 -5.29 -20.11 5.75
N ARG A 273 -3.99 -20.23 5.46
CA ARG A 273 -2.97 -19.28 5.92
C ARG A 273 -3.27 -17.85 5.45
N ARG A 274 -3.64 -17.68 4.18
CA ARG A 274 -4.01 -16.37 3.62
C ARG A 274 -5.24 -15.79 4.30
N ARG A 275 -6.24 -16.61 4.59
CA ARG A 275 -7.44 -16.19 5.33
C ARG A 275 -7.09 -15.74 6.75
N ALA A 276 -6.27 -16.53 7.45
CA ALA A 276 -5.76 -16.18 8.77
C ALA A 276 -4.92 -14.89 8.77
N LYS A 277 -4.12 -14.63 7.72
CA LYS A 277 -3.42 -13.36 7.54
C LYS A 277 -4.38 -12.17 7.56
N THR A 278 -5.44 -12.21 6.74
CA THR A 278 -6.46 -11.15 6.69
C THR A 278 -7.17 -10.97 8.03
N ILE A 279 -7.32 -12.05 8.79
CA ILE A 279 -7.98 -12.04 10.10
C ILE A 279 -7.05 -11.47 11.17
N ASN A 280 -5.79 -11.89 11.24
CA ASN A 280 -4.81 -11.36 12.18
C ASN A 280 -4.71 -9.85 12.04
N PHE A 281 -4.51 -9.35 10.81
CA PHE A 281 -4.51 -7.91 10.57
C PHE A 281 -5.86 -7.26 10.88
N GLY A 282 -6.97 -7.93 10.57
CA GLY A 282 -8.30 -7.47 10.97
C GLY A 282 -8.39 -7.25 12.49
N ILE A 283 -8.04 -8.24 13.29
CA ILE A 283 -8.15 -8.21 14.75
C ILE A 283 -7.20 -7.17 15.35
N VAL A 284 -5.94 -7.17 14.92
CA VAL A 284 -4.95 -6.17 15.34
C VAL A 284 -5.43 -4.74 15.06
N TYR A 285 -6.10 -4.52 13.92
CA TYR A 285 -6.62 -3.20 13.54
C TYR A 285 -8.09 -2.98 13.93
N GLY A 286 -8.58 -3.71 14.94
CA GLY A 286 -9.87 -3.44 15.57
C GLY A 286 -11.08 -3.77 14.70
N ILE A 287 -11.02 -4.85 13.91
CA ILE A 287 -12.20 -5.40 13.24
C ILE A 287 -13.27 -5.76 14.27
N SER A 288 -14.53 -5.45 13.97
CA SER A 288 -15.64 -5.85 14.84
C SER A 288 -15.97 -7.34 14.63
N ALA A 289 -16.63 -7.95 15.61
CA ALA A 289 -17.18 -9.30 15.45
C ALA A 289 -18.10 -9.43 14.23
N PHE A 290 -18.81 -8.34 13.88
CA PHE A 290 -19.61 -8.29 12.66
C PHE A 290 -18.73 -8.36 11.40
N GLY A 291 -17.69 -7.52 11.30
CA GLY A 291 -16.79 -7.52 10.14
C GLY A 291 -15.97 -8.80 10.03
N LEU A 292 -15.66 -9.44 11.16
CA LEU A 292 -14.98 -10.73 11.16
C LEU A 292 -15.91 -11.86 10.71
N ALA A 293 -17.15 -11.89 11.23
CA ALA A 293 -18.17 -12.87 10.85
C ALA A 293 -18.42 -12.87 9.34
N ASP A 294 -18.53 -11.68 8.74
CA ASP A 294 -18.70 -11.50 7.30
C ASP A 294 -17.53 -12.09 6.49
N ARG A 295 -16.29 -11.76 6.84
CA ARG A 295 -15.08 -12.32 6.19
C ARG A 295 -14.94 -13.84 6.38
N LEU A 296 -15.42 -14.35 7.51
CA LEU A 296 -15.33 -15.76 7.86
C LEU A 296 -16.54 -16.58 7.40
N GLY A 297 -17.64 -15.95 7.02
CA GLY A 297 -18.90 -16.65 6.74
C GLY A 297 -19.42 -17.44 7.96
N ILE A 298 -19.13 -16.97 9.17
CA ILE A 298 -19.50 -17.62 10.43
C ILE A 298 -20.52 -16.80 11.23
N GLY A 299 -21.07 -17.39 12.29
CA GLY A 299 -21.97 -16.69 13.19
C GLY A 299 -21.29 -15.53 13.93
N ARG A 300 -22.02 -14.43 14.19
CA ARG A 300 -21.49 -13.27 14.93
C ARG A 300 -20.98 -13.64 16.33
N GLN A 301 -21.64 -14.60 16.99
CA GLN A 301 -21.24 -15.06 18.32
C GLN A 301 -19.90 -15.81 18.26
N GLU A 302 -19.75 -16.73 17.30
CA GLU A 302 -18.50 -17.45 17.07
C GLU A 302 -17.33 -16.52 16.74
N ALA A 303 -17.59 -15.48 15.92
CA ALA A 303 -16.59 -14.45 15.63
C ALA A 303 -16.19 -13.64 16.88
N ALA A 304 -17.13 -13.34 17.78
CA ALA A 304 -16.84 -12.63 19.03
C ALA A 304 -16.01 -13.50 19.99
N GLU A 305 -16.37 -14.78 20.15
CA GLU A 305 -15.62 -15.76 20.94
C GLU A 305 -14.22 -15.98 20.37
N PHE A 306 -14.05 -15.91 19.06
CA PHE A 306 -12.74 -15.96 18.43
C PHE A 306 -11.86 -14.76 18.79
N ILE A 307 -12.40 -13.54 18.67
CA ILE A 307 -11.68 -12.31 19.05
C ILE A 307 -11.28 -12.35 20.52
N ALA A 308 -12.18 -12.80 21.41
CA ALA A 308 -11.92 -12.93 22.83
C ALA A 308 -10.74 -13.89 23.10
N ARG A 309 -10.77 -15.10 22.53
CA ARG A 309 -9.66 -16.07 22.65
C ARG A 309 -8.35 -15.52 22.09
N TYR A 310 -8.39 -14.75 21.00
CA TYR A 310 -7.19 -14.13 20.44
C TYR A 310 -6.55 -13.14 21.43
N PHE A 311 -7.35 -12.30 22.09
CA PHE A 311 -6.85 -11.36 23.10
C PHE A 311 -6.41 -12.04 24.39
N GLU A 312 -7.09 -13.10 24.84
CA GLU A 312 -6.60 -13.94 25.95
C GLU A 312 -5.23 -14.55 25.64
N ARG A 313 -5.01 -14.91 24.37
CA ARG A 313 -3.75 -15.50 23.90
C ARG A 313 -2.63 -14.47 23.72
N PHE A 314 -2.98 -13.23 23.42
CA PHE A 314 -2.07 -12.10 23.17
C PHE A 314 -2.53 -10.83 23.93
N PRO A 315 -2.46 -10.82 25.27
CA PRO A 315 -3.03 -9.74 26.09
C PRO A 315 -2.44 -8.36 25.78
N GLY A 316 -1.14 -8.28 25.47
CA GLY A 316 -0.49 -7.01 25.10
C GLY A 316 -1.11 -6.32 23.87
N ILE A 317 -1.69 -7.08 22.93
CA ILE A 317 -2.40 -6.50 21.78
C ILE A 317 -3.68 -5.81 22.23
N HIS A 318 -4.42 -6.41 23.16
CA HIS A 318 -5.64 -5.80 23.71
C HIS A 318 -5.31 -4.48 24.42
N ASP A 319 -4.30 -4.50 25.29
CA ASP A 319 -3.88 -3.34 26.06
C ASP A 319 -3.38 -2.20 25.16
N TYR A 320 -2.63 -2.55 24.11
CA TYR A 320 -2.23 -1.61 23.07
C TYR A 320 -3.43 -0.97 22.36
N VAL A 321 -4.41 -1.78 21.93
CA VAL A 321 -5.58 -1.30 21.19
C VAL A 321 -6.40 -0.33 22.05
N GLU A 322 -6.73 -0.70 23.28
CA GLU A 322 -7.55 0.14 24.17
C GLU A 322 -6.77 1.35 24.69
N GLY A 323 -5.49 1.20 25.00
CA GLY A 323 -4.61 2.29 25.38
C GLY A 323 -4.47 3.34 24.27
N THR A 324 -4.27 2.89 23.03
CA THR A 324 -4.15 3.79 21.86
C THR A 324 -5.45 4.54 21.58
N LYS A 325 -6.60 3.87 21.67
CA LYS A 325 -7.91 4.53 21.53
C LYS A 325 -8.11 5.59 22.61
N THR A 326 -7.79 5.27 23.86
CA THR A 326 -7.94 6.18 25.00
C THR A 326 -7.04 7.40 24.82
N PHE A 327 -5.75 7.19 24.54
CA PHE A 327 -4.81 8.27 24.24
C PHE A 327 -5.28 9.15 23.09
N CYS A 328 -5.74 8.54 21.98
CA CYS A 328 -6.20 9.30 20.83
C CYS A 328 -7.46 10.12 21.12
N ARG A 329 -8.39 9.63 21.96
CA ARG A 329 -9.59 10.39 22.38
C ARG A 329 -9.22 11.60 23.23
N GLU A 330 -8.20 11.48 24.07
CA GLU A 330 -7.73 12.56 24.95
C GLU A 330 -6.93 13.63 24.20
N HIS A 331 -6.06 13.21 23.27
CA HIS A 331 -5.09 14.09 22.62
C HIS A 331 -5.41 14.45 21.17
N GLY A 332 -6.30 13.70 20.50
CA GLY A 332 -6.65 13.90 19.09
C GLY A 332 -5.57 13.45 18.09
N PHE A 333 -4.52 12.76 18.54
CA PHE A 333 -3.47 12.21 17.69
C PHE A 333 -2.84 10.95 18.31
N VAL A 334 -2.01 10.26 17.53
CA VAL A 334 -1.12 9.18 17.97
C VAL A 334 0.29 9.39 17.41
N ARG A 335 1.29 8.65 17.90
CA ARG A 335 2.70 8.81 17.47
C ARG A 335 3.34 7.49 17.01
N THR A 336 4.29 7.58 16.08
CA THR A 336 5.19 6.47 15.72
C THR A 336 6.36 6.38 16.71
N LEU A 337 7.16 5.30 16.63
CA LEU A 337 8.36 5.15 17.47
C LEU A 337 9.40 6.26 17.25
N PHE A 338 9.44 6.84 16.04
CA PHE A 338 10.36 7.92 15.70
C PHE A 338 9.79 9.32 15.96
N GLY A 339 8.59 9.41 16.56
CA GLY A 339 7.99 10.68 16.98
C GLY A 339 7.07 11.35 15.96
N ARG A 340 6.76 10.70 14.81
CA ARG A 340 5.81 11.25 13.82
C ARG A 340 4.42 11.33 14.44
N VAL A 341 3.76 12.48 14.32
CA VAL A 341 2.41 12.71 14.84
C VAL A 341 1.37 12.47 13.75
N CYS A 342 0.41 11.59 14.01
CA CYS A 342 -0.72 11.28 13.15
C CYS A 342 -2.02 11.83 13.76
N HIS A 343 -2.59 12.88 13.18
CA HIS A 343 -3.78 13.56 13.71
C HIS A 343 -5.08 12.86 13.30
N TYR A 344 -5.99 12.73 14.26
CA TYR A 344 -7.28 12.06 14.11
C TYR A 344 -8.42 12.85 14.79
N PRO A 345 -8.73 14.07 14.29
CA PRO A 345 -9.72 14.94 14.94
C PRO A 345 -11.14 14.35 14.99
N GLY A 346 -11.48 13.44 14.06
CA GLY A 346 -12.77 12.73 14.05
C GLY A 346 -12.97 11.71 15.18
N ILE A 347 -11.97 11.51 16.06
CA ILE A 347 -12.03 10.57 17.19
C ILE A 347 -13.11 10.94 18.22
N THR A 348 -13.53 12.20 18.24
CA THR A 348 -14.61 12.71 19.10
C THR A 348 -15.97 12.79 18.39
N SER A 349 -16.08 12.29 17.15
CA SER A 349 -17.34 12.34 16.39
C SER A 349 -18.48 11.67 17.16
N GLY A 350 -19.64 12.33 17.21
CA GLY A 350 -20.87 11.74 17.75
C GLY A 350 -21.39 10.56 16.92
N ASN A 351 -21.01 10.48 15.64
CA ASN A 351 -21.35 9.35 14.78
C ASN A 351 -20.51 8.12 15.13
N VAL A 352 -21.16 7.09 15.67
CA VAL A 352 -20.51 5.86 16.12
C VAL A 352 -19.71 5.17 15.01
N SER A 353 -20.26 5.11 13.78
CA SER A 353 -19.60 4.43 12.67
C SER A 353 -18.34 5.18 12.20
N GLU A 354 -18.41 6.51 12.15
CA GLU A 354 -17.27 7.36 11.82
C GLU A 354 -16.19 7.24 12.89
N ARG A 355 -16.56 7.41 14.16
CA ARG A 355 -15.65 7.30 15.30
C ARG A 355 -14.95 5.95 15.35
N MET A 356 -15.68 4.84 15.17
CA MET A 356 -15.08 3.50 15.07
C MET A 356 -14.11 3.39 13.89
N GLY A 357 -14.38 4.07 12.78
CA GLY A 357 -13.45 4.15 11.65
C GLY A 357 -12.14 4.86 12.02
N VAL A 358 -12.25 5.99 12.72
CA VAL A 358 -11.09 6.76 13.20
C VAL A 358 -10.31 5.98 14.26
N GLU A 359 -10.97 5.31 15.19
CA GLU A 359 -10.33 4.45 16.20
C GLU A 359 -9.46 3.36 15.55
N ARG A 360 -9.94 2.71 14.48
CA ARG A 360 -9.15 1.73 13.74
C ARG A 360 -7.92 2.35 13.06
N GLN A 361 -8.07 3.55 12.50
CA GLN A 361 -6.95 4.26 11.89
C GLN A 361 -5.91 4.66 12.93
N ALA A 362 -6.35 5.17 14.09
CA ALA A 362 -5.48 5.55 15.20
C ALA A 362 -4.70 4.35 15.77
N VAL A 363 -5.32 3.18 15.86
CA VAL A 363 -4.64 1.93 16.26
C VAL A 363 -3.64 1.47 15.19
N ASN A 364 -3.96 1.63 13.89
CA ASN A 364 -3.05 1.20 12.83
C ASN A 364 -1.84 2.13 12.65
N ALA A 365 -2.02 3.43 12.87
CA ALA A 365 -1.05 4.46 12.49
C ALA A 365 0.33 4.35 13.18
N PRO A 366 0.46 4.02 14.48
CA PRO A 366 1.78 3.84 15.09
C PRO A 366 2.56 2.70 14.43
N ILE A 367 1.92 1.59 14.10
CA ILE A 367 2.55 0.43 13.46
C ILE A 367 2.91 0.78 12.01
N GLN A 368 1.93 1.25 11.24
CA GLN A 368 2.08 1.54 9.82
C GLN A 368 3.06 2.70 9.58
N GLY A 369 2.99 3.74 10.39
CA GLY A 369 3.85 4.91 10.30
C GLY A 369 5.28 4.59 10.74
N THR A 370 5.45 3.75 11.77
CA THR A 370 6.80 3.28 12.14
C THR A 370 7.43 2.46 11.01
N ALA A 371 6.67 1.61 10.32
CA ALA A 371 7.17 0.91 9.13
C ALA A 371 7.58 1.88 8.01
N ALA A 372 6.79 2.95 7.80
CA ALA A 372 7.11 4.00 6.85
C ALA A 372 8.38 4.79 7.23
N ASP A 373 8.57 5.07 8.52
CA ASP A 373 9.76 5.74 9.04
C ASP A 373 11.00 4.86 8.84
N ILE A 374 10.90 3.56 9.14
CA ILE A 374 12.00 2.58 8.95
C ILE A 374 12.42 2.48 7.49
N ILE A 375 11.49 2.30 6.56
CA ILE A 375 11.86 2.18 5.14
C ILE A 375 12.48 3.48 4.61
N ARG A 376 12.00 4.65 5.05
CA ARG A 376 12.62 5.95 4.69
C ARG A 376 14.04 6.08 5.24
N ARG A 377 14.30 5.63 6.48
CA ARG A 377 15.66 5.56 7.03
C ARG A 377 16.56 4.65 6.20
N ALA A 378 16.05 3.49 5.79
CA ALA A 378 16.78 2.60 4.89
C ALA A 378 17.11 3.31 3.56
N MET A 379 16.13 4.00 2.97
CA MET A 379 16.31 4.74 1.72
C MET A 379 17.38 5.83 1.83
N ILE A 380 17.37 6.63 2.89
CA ILE A 380 18.35 7.70 3.14
C ILE A 380 19.77 7.13 3.26
N ARG A 381 19.92 5.99 3.93
CA ARG A 381 21.23 5.35 4.17
C ARG A 381 21.77 4.58 2.97
N MET A 382 20.90 4.20 2.04
CA MET A 382 21.22 3.22 1.00
C MET A 382 22.32 3.69 0.07
N GLU A 383 22.26 4.92 -0.41
CA GLU A 383 23.20 5.41 -1.42
C GLU A 383 24.63 5.50 -0.88
N GLY A 384 24.80 5.97 0.37
CA GLY A 384 26.09 5.96 1.04
C GLY A 384 26.64 4.55 1.20
N ALA A 385 25.81 3.61 1.66
CA ALA A 385 26.22 2.22 1.85
C ALA A 385 26.61 1.51 0.54
N LEU A 386 25.88 1.77 -0.56
CA LEU A 386 26.24 1.24 -1.88
C LEU A 386 27.55 1.84 -2.38
N ALA A 387 27.74 3.16 -2.22
CA ALA A 387 28.97 3.85 -2.62
C ALA A 387 30.20 3.34 -1.84
N ASP A 388 30.08 3.17 -0.52
CA ASP A 388 31.15 2.65 0.34
C ASP A 388 31.53 1.20 -0.03
N ALA A 389 30.55 0.42 -0.51
CA ALA A 389 30.76 -0.93 -1.02
C ALA A 389 31.25 -0.97 -2.47
N GLY A 390 31.36 0.17 -3.16
CA GLY A 390 31.78 0.26 -4.55
C GLY A 390 30.76 -0.29 -5.55
N LEU A 391 29.48 -0.33 -5.18
CA LEU A 391 28.39 -0.91 -5.98
C LEU A 391 27.68 0.16 -6.82
N SER A 392 27.31 -0.20 -8.05
CA SER A 392 26.68 0.71 -9.03
C SER A 392 25.15 0.68 -9.01
N ALA A 393 24.56 -0.06 -8.08
CA ALA A 393 23.12 -0.27 -7.97
C ALA A 393 22.34 1.05 -7.84
N ARG A 394 21.21 1.14 -8.53
CA ARG A 394 20.33 2.32 -8.54
C ARG A 394 18.97 1.96 -7.97
N MET A 395 18.54 2.67 -6.92
CA MET A 395 17.19 2.53 -6.37
C MET A 395 16.18 3.16 -7.33
N LEU A 396 15.16 2.40 -7.72
CA LEU A 396 14.18 2.80 -8.73
C LEU A 396 12.82 3.11 -8.10
N LEU A 397 12.32 2.20 -7.25
CA LEU A 397 10.97 2.26 -6.72
C LEU A 397 10.95 1.93 -5.23
N GLN A 398 9.98 2.52 -4.55
CA GLN A 398 9.51 2.09 -3.24
C GLN A 398 8.05 1.67 -3.38
N VAL A 399 7.75 0.41 -3.03
CA VAL A 399 6.40 -0.16 -3.14
C VAL A 399 6.05 -0.88 -1.85
N HIS A 400 5.16 -0.28 -1.06
CA HIS A 400 4.80 -0.80 0.26
C HIS A 400 6.01 -0.89 1.21
N ASP A 401 6.47 -2.10 1.53
CA ASP A 401 7.62 -2.45 2.35
C ASP A 401 8.84 -2.92 1.53
N GLU A 402 8.76 -2.77 0.21
CA GLU A 402 9.76 -3.18 -0.76
C GLU A 402 10.55 -1.98 -1.34
N LEU A 403 11.86 -2.19 -1.53
CA LEU A 403 12.73 -1.36 -2.36
C LEU A 403 13.18 -2.14 -3.60
N VAL A 404 13.04 -1.51 -4.77
CA VAL A 404 13.40 -2.10 -6.07
C VAL A 404 14.60 -1.37 -6.65
N PHE A 405 15.57 -2.13 -7.15
CA PHE A 405 16.83 -1.63 -7.69
C PHE A 405 17.09 -2.17 -9.10
N GLU A 406 17.83 -1.41 -9.89
CA GLU A 406 18.53 -1.90 -11.09
C GLU A 406 20.00 -2.11 -10.72
N VAL A 407 20.52 -3.31 -10.95
CA VAL A 407 21.84 -3.74 -10.46
C VAL A 407 22.61 -4.39 -11.60
N ALA A 408 23.90 -4.11 -11.73
CA ALA A 408 24.75 -4.82 -12.68
C ALA A 408 24.75 -6.32 -12.36
N GLU A 409 24.71 -7.18 -13.38
CA GLU A 409 24.57 -8.63 -13.16
C GLU A 409 25.70 -9.21 -12.28
N ALA A 410 26.92 -8.70 -12.43
CA ALA A 410 28.08 -9.09 -11.64
C ALA A 410 28.00 -8.66 -10.15
N GLU A 411 27.16 -7.68 -9.81
CA GLU A 411 27.07 -7.06 -8.48
C GLU A 411 25.85 -7.54 -7.67
N CYS A 412 25.02 -8.43 -8.23
CA CYS A 412 23.72 -8.79 -7.65
C CYS A 412 23.82 -9.37 -6.23
N ALA A 413 24.76 -10.28 -5.99
CA ALA A 413 24.90 -10.92 -4.68
C ALA A 413 25.38 -9.94 -3.59
N ASP A 414 26.39 -9.12 -3.91
CA ASP A 414 26.94 -8.13 -2.98
C ASP A 414 25.93 -7.01 -2.70
N THR A 415 25.21 -6.57 -3.73
CA THR A 415 24.14 -5.59 -3.59
C THR A 415 23.00 -6.14 -2.72
N ALA A 416 22.57 -7.38 -2.95
CA ALA A 416 21.53 -8.01 -2.14
C ALA A 416 21.91 -8.03 -0.65
N ARG A 417 23.17 -8.35 -0.34
CA ARG A 417 23.70 -8.34 1.04
C ARG A 417 23.68 -6.93 1.63
N VAL A 418 24.27 -5.94 0.95
CA VAL A 418 24.34 -4.55 1.44
C VAL A 418 22.94 -3.96 1.65
N VAL A 419 22.04 -4.14 0.69
CA VAL A 419 20.65 -3.67 0.77
C VAL A 419 19.94 -4.32 1.96
N SER A 420 20.09 -5.64 2.14
CA SER A 420 19.47 -6.36 3.25
C SER A 420 20.00 -5.89 4.60
N ASP A 421 21.31 -5.69 4.73
CA ASP A 421 21.95 -5.20 5.96
C ASP A 421 21.47 -3.79 6.33
N VAL A 422 21.43 -2.87 5.35
CA VAL A 422 20.95 -1.49 5.55
C VAL A 422 19.48 -1.47 5.95
N MET A 423 18.64 -2.24 5.25
CA MET A 423 17.21 -2.32 5.56
C MET A 423 16.97 -2.96 6.94
N ALA A 424 17.62 -4.09 7.26
CA ALA A 424 17.45 -4.75 8.55
C ALA A 424 17.91 -3.85 9.72
N GLY A 425 18.98 -3.07 9.53
CA GLY A 425 19.52 -2.14 10.52
C GLY A 425 18.88 -0.75 10.54
N ALA A 426 17.85 -0.48 9.72
CA ALA A 426 17.33 0.86 9.52
C ALA A 426 16.69 1.50 10.78
N ALA A 427 16.23 0.67 11.73
CA ALA A 427 15.69 1.17 13.00
C ALA A 427 16.78 1.71 13.94
N ALA A 428 17.95 1.08 13.95
CA ALA A 428 19.09 1.46 14.80
C ALA A 428 19.72 2.80 14.35
N PRO A 429 20.44 3.52 15.23
CA PRO A 429 20.59 3.25 16.67
C PRO A 429 19.38 3.73 17.50
N ASP A 430 18.49 4.54 16.94
CA ASP A 430 17.45 5.25 17.70
C ASP A 430 16.44 4.30 18.35
N ILE A 431 16.12 3.19 17.69
CA ILE A 431 15.20 2.18 18.19
C ILE A 431 15.86 0.80 18.14
N ASP A 432 16.00 0.18 19.31
CA ASP A 432 16.35 -1.23 19.45
C ASP A 432 15.08 -2.09 19.43
N LEU A 433 14.81 -2.71 18.29
CA LEU A 433 13.62 -3.53 18.10
C LEU A 433 13.81 -4.89 18.77
N ALA A 434 12.95 -5.17 19.74
CA ALA A 434 12.85 -6.48 20.41
C ALA A 434 12.69 -7.68 19.45
N VAL A 435 12.23 -7.44 18.21
CA VAL A 435 12.20 -8.43 17.14
C VAL A 435 13.02 -7.89 15.96
N PRO A 436 14.11 -8.57 15.56
CA PRO A 436 14.93 -8.14 14.43
C PRO A 436 14.09 -8.05 13.15
N LEU A 437 14.38 -7.05 12.32
CA LEU A 437 13.81 -6.98 10.97
C LEU A 437 14.51 -8.00 10.08
N VAL A 438 13.74 -8.63 9.20
CA VAL A 438 14.25 -9.60 8.21
C VAL A 438 13.90 -9.08 6.83
N VAL A 439 14.85 -9.15 5.91
CA VAL A 439 14.72 -8.66 4.54
C VAL A 439 14.98 -9.83 3.61
N GLU A 440 14.08 -10.03 2.64
CA GLU A 440 14.24 -11.01 1.58
C GLU A 440 14.62 -10.28 0.30
N ALA A 441 15.84 -10.51 -0.19
CA ALA A 441 16.35 -9.89 -1.40
C ALA A 441 16.55 -10.92 -2.51
N ARG A 442 15.96 -10.67 -3.69
CA ARG A 442 16.03 -11.55 -4.86
C ARG A 442 16.27 -10.72 -6.12
N SER A 443 17.06 -11.26 -7.04
CA SER A 443 17.33 -10.62 -8.33
C SER A 443 16.84 -11.48 -9.51
N ALA A 444 16.28 -10.82 -10.52
CA ALA A 444 15.79 -11.44 -11.75
C ALA A 444 15.83 -10.45 -12.92
N GLU A 445 15.44 -10.88 -14.13
CA GLU A 445 15.39 -10.00 -15.30
C GLU A 445 14.24 -8.98 -15.29
N ASN A 446 13.18 -9.27 -14.52
CA ASN A 446 12.01 -8.41 -14.41
C ASN A 446 11.48 -8.39 -12.97
N TRP A 447 10.63 -7.42 -12.68
CA TRP A 447 10.12 -7.19 -11.34
C TRP A 447 9.23 -8.33 -10.82
N GLU A 448 8.45 -8.99 -11.68
CA GLU A 448 7.59 -10.10 -11.26
C GLU A 448 8.38 -11.30 -10.73
N ARG A 449 9.52 -11.63 -11.36
CA ARG A 449 10.37 -12.74 -10.92
C ARG A 449 11.31 -12.40 -9.76
N ALA A 450 11.63 -11.12 -9.61
CA ALA A 450 12.44 -10.65 -8.49
C ALA A 450 11.61 -10.59 -7.19
N HIS A 451 10.30 -10.32 -7.31
CA HIS A 451 9.33 -10.36 -6.22
C HIS A 451 9.01 -11.81 -5.82
#